data_AF-A0A535JJK7-F1
#
_entry.id   AF-A0A535JJK7-F1
#
_cell.length_a   1.000
_cell.length_b   1.000
_cell.length_c   1.000
_cell.angle_alpha   90.00
_cell.angle_beta   90.00
_cell.angle_gamma   90.00
#
_symmetry.space_group_name_H-M   'P 1'
#
loop_
_entity.id
_entity.type
_entity.pdbx_description
1 polymer ?
#
loop_
_entity_poly.entity_id
_entity_poly.type
_entity_poly.pdbx_seq_one_letter_code
_entity_poly.pdbx_strand_id
1 'polypeptide(L)'
;MLRRAKHKRQTEGLSAKKKKTERKPSAIGRIARAIDAAGRDADLARRRSGDPAFRRGVRDDRRETLSEFRTVKHALADRKRIEESKKKT
;
A
#
# COMPACT_ATOMS: atom_id res chain seq x y z
N MET A 1 -65.85 -7.55 -16.00
CA MET A 1 -65.11 -6.63 -15.11
C MET A 1 -63.69 -6.49 -15.65
N LEU A 2 -63.42 -5.46 -16.46
CA LEU A 2 -62.80 -4.16 -16.14
C LEU A 2 -61.29 -4.22 -15.79
N ARG A 3 -60.47 -3.63 -16.68
CA ARG A 3 -59.04 -3.30 -16.52
C ARG A 3 -58.82 -2.36 -15.31
N ARG A 4 -57.74 -2.53 -14.52
CA ARG A 4 -56.92 -1.40 -14.03
C ARG A 4 -55.68 -1.83 -13.26
N ALA A 5 -54.58 -1.17 -13.64
CA ALA A 5 -53.25 -1.21 -13.09
C ALA A 5 -53.15 -0.77 -11.62
N LYS A 6 -52.10 -1.24 -10.92
CA LYS A 6 -51.27 -0.39 -10.06
C LYS A 6 -49.80 -0.80 -10.16
N HIS A 7 -49.07 0.03 -10.90
CA HIS A 7 -47.65 0.30 -10.70
C HIS A 7 -47.31 0.53 -9.22
N LYS A 8 -46.12 0.13 -8.77
CA LYS A 8 -45.05 1.09 -8.41
C LYS A 8 -43.86 0.43 -7.70
N ARG A 9 -42.68 0.76 -8.23
CA ARG A 9 -41.40 1.00 -7.52
C ARG A 9 -40.57 -0.21 -7.11
N GLN A 10 -40.02 -0.84 -8.15
CA GLN A 10 -38.59 -1.16 -8.13
C GLN A 10 -37.81 0.16 -8.24
N THR A 11 -37.17 0.60 -7.16
CA THR A 11 -36.17 1.69 -7.01
C THR A 11 -35.97 1.77 -5.48
N GLU A 12 -34.81 1.62 -4.83
CA GLU A 12 -33.45 2.04 -5.14
C GLU A 12 -32.50 1.21 -4.25
N GLY A 13 -31.55 0.49 -4.85
CA GLY A 13 -30.51 -0.21 -4.10
C GLY A 13 -29.23 -0.42 -4.89
N LEU A 14 -29.15 0.15 -6.10
CA LEU A 14 -27.94 0.15 -6.91
C LEU A 14 -27.15 1.41 -6.55
N SER A 15 -26.51 1.39 -5.38
CA SER A 15 -25.31 2.20 -5.20
C SER A 15 -24.28 1.66 -6.19
N ALA A 16 -24.32 2.22 -7.40
CA ALA A 16 -23.31 2.02 -8.41
C ALA A 16 -22.01 2.60 -7.84
N LYS A 17 -21.28 1.81 -7.05
CA LYS A 17 -19.87 2.04 -6.77
C LYS A 17 -19.19 2.00 -8.13
N LYS A 18 -19.05 3.17 -8.75
CA LYS A 18 -18.22 3.38 -9.94
C LYS A 18 -16.90 2.67 -9.66
N LYS A 19 -16.66 1.53 -10.33
CA LYS A 19 -15.33 0.91 -10.40
C LYS A 19 -14.41 2.00 -10.94
N LYS A 20 -13.61 2.61 -10.07
CA LYS A 20 -12.54 3.50 -10.50
C LYS A 20 -11.65 2.64 -11.39
N THR A 21 -11.71 2.89 -12.69
CA THR A 21 -10.78 2.29 -13.64
C THR A 21 -9.38 2.54 -13.09
N GLU A 22 -8.63 1.46 -12.86
CA GLU A 22 -7.27 1.49 -12.34
C GLU A 22 -6.36 2.17 -13.37
N ARG A 23 -6.44 3.50 -13.45
CA ARG A 23 -5.47 4.29 -14.20
C ARG A 23 -4.14 4.10 -13.50
N LYS A 24 -3.15 3.60 -14.24
CA LYS A 24 -1.77 3.43 -13.74
C LYS A 24 -1.38 4.70 -12.98
N PRO A 25 -0.84 4.58 -11.75
CA PRO A 25 -0.52 5.75 -10.96
C PRO A 25 0.45 6.63 -11.75
N SER A 26 0.11 7.92 -11.85
CA SER A 26 0.99 8.94 -12.42
C SER A 26 2.32 8.95 -11.67
N ALA A 27 3.38 9.46 -12.31
CA ALA A 27 4.70 9.55 -11.66
C ALA A 27 4.60 10.26 -10.30
N ILE A 28 3.86 11.38 -10.25
CA ILE A 28 3.55 12.12 -9.02
C ILE A 28 2.83 11.23 -7.99
N GLY A 29 1.83 10.46 -8.42
CA GLY A 29 1.10 9.54 -7.54
C GLY A 29 1.97 8.42 -6.96
N ARG A 30 3.02 7.97 -7.67
CA ARG A 30 3.99 7.00 -7.15
C ARG A 30 4.91 7.64 -6.11
N ILE A 31 5.38 8.85 -6.36
CA ILE A 31 6.20 9.62 -5.43
C ILE A 31 5.42 9.88 -4.14
N ALA A 32 4.17 10.36 -4.24
CA ALA A 32 3.31 10.60 -3.09
C ALA A 32 3.14 9.33 -2.23
N ARG A 33 2.88 8.17 -2.85
CA ARG A 33 2.77 6.89 -2.13
C ARG A 33 4.06 6.48 -1.43
N ALA A 34 5.22 6.75 -2.03
CA ALA A 34 6.51 6.46 -1.42
C ALA A 34 6.74 7.35 -0.18
N ILE A 35 6.41 8.64 -0.28
CA ILE A 35 6.49 9.59 0.83
C ILE A 35 5.55 9.18 1.97
N ASP A 36 4.30 8.85 1.67
CA ASP A 36 3.33 8.38 2.67
C ASP A 36 3.81 7.11 3.39
N ALA A 37 4.40 6.17 2.65
CA ALA A 37 4.97 4.95 3.23
C ALA A 37 6.16 5.27 4.15
N ALA A 38 7.03 6.20 3.76
CA ALA A 38 8.15 6.65 4.58
C ALA A 38 7.69 7.36 5.86
N GLY A 39 6.64 8.19 5.78
CA GLY A 39 6.04 8.82 6.95
C GLY A 39 5.53 7.80 7.98
N ARG A 40 4.81 6.76 7.51
CA ARG A 40 4.33 5.69 8.39
C ARG A 40 5.46 4.88 9.02
N ASP A 41 6.49 4.57 8.24
CA ASP A 41 7.66 3.86 8.77
C ASP A 41 8.40 4.69 9.81
N ALA A 42 8.50 6.02 9.63
CA ALA A 42 9.08 6.92 10.62
C ALA A 42 8.29 6.92 11.94
N ASP A 43 6.96 6.94 11.87
CA ASP A 43 6.11 6.83 13.06
C ASP A 43 6.24 5.48 13.76
N LEU A 44 6.31 4.40 12.98
CA LEU A 44 6.53 3.06 13.52
C LEU A 44 7.91 2.95 14.19
N ALA A 45 8.94 3.53 13.57
CA ALA A 45 10.29 3.55 14.10
C ALA A 45 10.36 4.33 15.42
N ARG A 46 9.67 5.48 15.53
CA ARG A 46 9.57 6.23 16.79
C ARG A 46 8.88 5.43 17.89
N ARG A 47 7.86 4.64 17.57
CA ARG A 47 7.18 3.78 18.55
C ARG A 47 8.07 2.61 18.99
N ARG A 48 8.83 2.03 18.07
CA ARG A 48 9.71 0.88 18.30
C ARG A 48 11.07 1.25 18.89
N SER A 49 11.53 2.50 18.77
CA SER A 49 12.86 2.92 19.25
C SER A 49 13.01 2.79 20.78
N GLY A 50 11.91 2.87 21.52
CA GLY A 50 11.87 2.65 22.96
C GLY A 50 11.91 1.18 23.38
N ASP A 51 11.71 0.23 22.46
CA ASP A 51 11.65 -1.19 22.76
C ASP A 51 13.07 -1.81 22.85
N PRO A 52 13.48 -2.35 24.02
CA PRO A 52 14.77 -3.00 24.18
C PRO A 52 14.95 -4.23 23.28
N ALA A 53 13.89 -4.98 22.97
CA ALA A 53 13.95 -6.14 22.08
C ALA A 53 14.25 -5.70 20.65
N PHE A 54 13.56 -4.66 20.17
CA PHE A 54 13.85 -4.05 18.87
C PHE A 54 15.30 -3.54 18.78
N ARG A 55 15.81 -2.87 19.82
CA ARG A 55 17.21 -2.39 19.85
C ARG A 55 18.23 -3.52 19.77
N ARG A 56 17.98 -4.64 20.46
CA ARG A 56 18.83 -5.84 20.39
C ARG A 56 18.76 -6.47 19.00
N GLY A 57 17.56 -6.64 18.47
CA GLY A 57 17.35 -7.15 17.11
C GLY A 57 18.10 -6.34 16.05
N VAL A 58 18.03 -5.01 16.12
CA VAL A 58 18.78 -4.12 15.19
C VAL A 58 20.30 -4.33 15.29
N ARG A 59 20.82 -4.67 16.47
CA ARG A 59 22.25 -4.95 16.67
C ARG A 59 22.65 -6.33 16.15
N ASP A 60 21.83 -7.34 16.42
CA ASP A 60 22.17 -8.74 16.20
C ASP A 60 21.87 -9.17 14.75
N ASP A 61 20.67 -8.86 14.24
CA ASP A 61 20.35 -8.94 12.80
C ASP A 61 19.60 -7.68 12.34
N ARG A 62 20.40 -6.70 11.90
CA ARG A 62 19.89 -5.44 11.39
C ARG A 62 18.99 -5.62 10.17
N ARG A 63 19.31 -6.56 9.28
CA ARG A 63 18.61 -6.66 7.99
C ARG A 63 17.23 -7.27 8.19
N GLU A 64 17.16 -8.33 8.99
CA GLU A 64 15.89 -8.97 9.35
C GLU A 64 15.02 -8.02 10.19
N THR A 65 15.59 -7.39 11.21
CA THR A 65 14.83 -6.51 12.11
C THR A 65 14.29 -5.27 11.39
N LEU A 66 15.07 -4.67 10.48
CA LEU A 66 14.59 -3.54 9.67
C LEU A 66 13.65 -3.96 8.53
N SER A 67 13.55 -5.26 8.23
CA SER A 67 12.64 -5.74 7.20
C SER A 67 11.17 -5.53 7.57
N GLU A 68 10.82 -5.26 8.83
CA GLU A 68 9.47 -4.89 9.24
C GLU A 68 8.97 -3.61 8.53
N PHE A 69 9.88 -2.69 8.20
CA PHE A 69 9.56 -1.41 7.55
C PHE A 69 9.28 -1.59 6.05
N ARG A 70 8.20 -0.97 5.59
CA ARG A 70 7.71 -1.16 4.22
C ARG A 70 8.66 -0.57 3.17
N THR A 71 9.27 0.57 3.48
CA THR A 71 10.28 1.23 2.65
C THR A 71 11.54 0.39 2.50
N VAL A 72 11.97 -0.33 3.55
CA VAL A 72 13.12 -1.24 3.50
C VAL A 72 12.84 -2.41 2.57
N LYS A 73 11.64 -3.01 2.64
CA LYS A 73 11.22 -4.06 1.69
C LYS A 73 11.24 -3.56 0.25
N HIS A 74 10.75 -2.34 0.01
CA HIS A 74 10.75 -1.73 -1.32
C HIS A 74 12.17 -1.47 -1.83
N ALA A 75 13.06 -0.93 -1.01
CA ALA A 75 14.46 -0.68 -1.38
C ALA A 75 15.21 -1.98 -1.74
N LEU A 76 14.99 -3.07 -0.99
CA LEU A 76 15.57 -4.38 -1.31
C LEU A 76 15.05 -4.93 -2.64
N ALA A 77 13.75 -4.79 -2.91
CA ALA A 77 13.16 -5.21 -4.17
C ALA A 77 13.69 -4.39 -5.36
N ASP A 78 13.84 -3.07 -5.19
CA ASP A 78 14.38 -2.19 -6.22
C ASP A 78 15.85 -2.49 -6.50
N ARG A 79 16.66 -2.76 -5.47
CA ARG A 79 18.03 -3.23 -5.65
C ARG A 79 18.09 -4.53 -6.46
N LYS A 80 17.24 -5.51 -6.14
CA LYS A 80 17.14 -6.76 -6.90
C LYS A 80 16.79 -6.51 -8.37
N ARG A 81 15.80 -5.65 -8.65
CA ARG A 81 15.42 -5.27 -10.03
C ARG A 81 16.56 -4.60 -10.79
N ILE A 82 17.32 -3.72 -10.12
CA ILE A 82 18.48 -3.04 -10.72
C ILE A 82 19.57 -4.06 -11.05
N GLU A 83 19.87 -4.97 -10.12
CA GLU A 83 20.85 -6.04 -10.34
C GLU A 83 20.43 -6.98 -11.50
N GLU A 84 19.15 -7.35 -11.58
CA GLU A 84 18.61 -8.14 -12.70
C GLU A 84 18.67 -7.40 -14.04
N SER A 85 18.38 -6.09 -14.04
CA SER A 85 18.47 -5.26 -15.25
C SER A 85 19.92 -5.13 -15.73
N LYS A 86 20.87 -4.96 -14.81
CA LYS A 86 22.30 -4.91 -15.12
C LYS A 86 22.84 -6.21 -15.71
N LYS A 87 22.33 -7.37 -15.27
CA LYS A 87 22.74 -8.68 -15.82
C LYS A 87 22.17 -8.98 -17.21
N LYS A 88 21.09 -8.29 -17.61
CA LYS A 88 20.43 -8.47 -18.90
C LYS A 88 20.99 -7.59 -20.01
N THR A 89 21.85 -6.63 -19.66
CA THR A 89 22.48 -5.69 -20.58
C THR A 89 23.94 -6.09 -20.76
#